data_AF-A0A662SLZ4-F1
#
_entry.id   AF-A0A662SLZ4-F1
#
_cell.length_a   1.000
_cell.length_b   1.000
_cell.length_c   1.000
_cell.angle_alpha   90.00
_cell.angle_beta   90.00
_cell.angle_gamma   90.00
#
_symmetry.space_group_name_H-M   'P 1'
#
loop_
_entity.id
_entity.type
_entity.pdbx_description
1 polymer ?
#
loop_
_entity_poly.entity_id
_entity_poly.type
_entity_poly.pdbx_seq_one_letter_code
_entity_poly.pdbx_strand_id
1 'polypeptide(L)'
;MWWIVFLVAGILEQAPIDLWNDGYCHQVTVNVTPIDSGYIYAFVDSTWQKFEVRGLPRKFINWSIERRRETVKKLKEGERPELAGPHNAIVATYGVRRKDTRFRINNAVKGVGFVPKPDKLDEILQLLRHTMDVDNARKLDILDSLYVNAYEIFDTTRLVSLELYSTPEFETHTFINEMLNPACAIVFLDIPSFELKVIAHLLHPDDPELTPYERKVVEYTNLVHSYFHGRFEKNFITVIYYVIEVYDNTPGRGGRGVRLIP
;
A
#
# COMPACT_ATOMS: atom_id res chain seq x y z
N MET A 1 36.88 -2.29 -8.03
CA MET A 1 36.39 -2.03 -9.40
C MET A 1 34.87 -1.99 -9.35
N TRP A 2 34.31 -0.92 -8.80
CA TRP A 2 32.86 -0.67 -8.73
C TRP A 2 32.62 0.71 -9.34
N TRP A 3 32.77 0.77 -10.65
CA TRP A 3 32.42 1.93 -11.44
C TRP A 3 31.68 1.40 -12.67
N ILE A 4 30.53 2.01 -12.96
CA ILE A 4 29.66 1.81 -14.13
C ILE A 4 28.63 0.67 -14.00
N VAL A 5 27.52 0.97 -13.31
CA VAL A 5 26.15 0.74 -13.83
C VAL A 5 25.27 1.91 -13.35
N PHE A 6 25.43 3.07 -13.96
CA PHE A 6 24.40 4.09 -14.06
C PHE A 6 24.31 4.40 -15.55
N LEU A 7 23.09 4.55 -16.10
CA LEU A 7 22.67 4.47 -17.52
C LEU A 7 22.34 3.01 -17.90
N VAL A 8 21.10 2.55 -18.05
CA VAL A 8 19.96 3.11 -18.79
C VAL A 8 18.66 2.53 -18.20
N ALA A 9 18.12 3.12 -17.13
CA ALA A 9 16.75 2.84 -16.71
C ALA A 9 15.82 3.82 -17.45
N GLY A 10 14.75 3.33 -18.05
CA GLY A 10 13.73 4.14 -18.72
C GLY A 10 12.97 3.35 -19.78
N ILE A 11 13.38 3.48 -21.06
CA ILE A 11 12.63 2.97 -22.22
C ILE A 11 12.31 1.46 -22.13
N LEU A 12 13.20 0.65 -21.55
CA LEU A 12 13.02 -0.81 -21.46
C LEU A 12 12.07 -1.21 -20.31
N GLU A 13 11.96 -0.39 -19.29
CA GLU A 13 11.09 -0.59 -18.14
C GLU A 13 9.66 -0.09 -18.38
N GLN A 14 9.38 0.48 -19.56
CA GLN A 14 8.05 0.88 -19.98
C GLN A 14 7.16 -0.31 -20.35
N ALA A 15 5.87 -0.16 -20.10
CA ALA A 15 4.81 -0.97 -20.64
C ALA A 15 4.78 -0.89 -22.18
N PRO A 16 4.16 -1.88 -22.85
CA PRO A 16 3.89 -1.81 -24.28
C PRO A 16 2.71 -0.88 -24.63
N ILE A 17 2.09 -0.24 -23.64
CA ILE A 17 0.95 0.66 -23.77
C ILE A 17 1.17 1.92 -22.93
N ASP A 18 0.54 3.01 -23.33
CA ASP A 18 0.64 4.28 -22.61
C ASP A 18 -0.26 4.28 -21.37
N LEU A 19 0.31 4.60 -20.22
CA LEU A 19 -0.36 4.63 -18.91
C LEU A 19 -0.44 6.04 -18.33
N TRP A 20 0.11 7.04 -19.03
CA TRP A 20 0.22 8.41 -18.56
C TRP A 20 -0.63 9.36 -19.41
N ASN A 21 -1.27 10.31 -18.75
CA ASN A 21 -2.00 11.42 -19.34
C ASN A 21 -1.28 12.70 -18.88
N ASP A 22 -0.53 13.35 -19.77
CA ASP A 22 0.14 14.63 -19.50
C ASP A 22 0.88 14.70 -18.14
N GLY A 23 1.55 13.61 -17.75
CA GLY A 23 2.37 13.53 -16.53
C GLY A 23 1.69 12.93 -15.30
N TYR A 24 0.40 12.60 -15.35
CA TYR A 24 -0.30 11.82 -14.31
C TYR A 24 -0.84 10.50 -14.86
N CYS A 25 -1.35 9.61 -14.02
CA CYS A 25 -2.04 8.39 -14.45
C CYS A 25 -3.43 8.32 -13.83
N HIS A 26 -4.38 7.71 -14.54
CA HIS A 26 -5.74 7.45 -14.05
C HIS A 26 -6.10 5.98 -14.26
N GLN A 27 -6.43 5.25 -13.20
CA GLN A 27 -6.70 3.82 -13.29
C GLN A 27 -8.18 3.55 -13.59
N VAL A 28 -8.45 3.06 -14.80
CA VAL A 28 -9.81 2.74 -15.26
C VAL A 28 -10.25 1.29 -15.00
N THR A 29 -9.39 0.47 -14.39
CA THR A 29 -9.63 -0.96 -14.15
C THR A 29 -10.29 -1.25 -12.81
N VAL A 30 -10.60 -0.22 -12.00
CA VAL A 30 -11.29 -0.35 -10.72
C VAL A 30 -12.44 0.65 -10.65
N ASN A 31 -13.60 0.21 -10.18
CA ASN A 31 -14.75 1.06 -9.89
C ASN A 31 -15.16 0.88 -8.43
N VAL A 32 -14.94 1.94 -7.65
CA VAL A 32 -15.20 2.00 -6.21
C VAL A 32 -16.47 2.75 -5.85
N THR A 33 -17.27 3.22 -6.81
CA THR A 33 -18.54 3.91 -6.55
C THR A 33 -19.47 3.14 -5.60
N PRO A 34 -19.61 1.80 -5.67
CA PRO A 34 -20.48 1.07 -4.75
C PRO A 34 -19.81 0.66 -3.42
N ILE A 35 -18.67 1.25 -3.04
CA ILE A 35 -17.90 0.81 -1.85
C ILE A 35 -18.71 0.82 -0.56
N ASP A 36 -19.62 1.79 -0.38
CA ASP A 36 -20.50 1.89 0.79
C ASP A 36 -21.54 0.75 0.86
N SER A 37 -21.75 0.05 -0.26
CA SER A 37 -22.55 -1.17 -0.33
C SER A 37 -21.74 -2.45 -0.05
N GLY A 38 -20.46 -2.32 0.31
CA GLY A 38 -19.58 -3.42 0.72
C GLY A 38 -18.94 -4.19 -0.43
N TYR A 39 -18.94 -3.64 -1.65
CA TYR A 39 -18.31 -4.27 -2.80
C TYR A 39 -17.72 -3.25 -3.78
N ILE A 40 -16.84 -3.72 -4.65
CA ILE A 40 -16.26 -2.96 -5.76
C ILE A 40 -16.35 -3.79 -7.04
N TYR A 41 -16.18 -3.13 -8.19
CA TYR A 41 -15.94 -3.82 -9.46
C TYR A 41 -14.49 -3.63 -9.88
N ALA A 42 -13.88 -4.67 -10.44
CA ALA A 42 -12.54 -4.58 -11.02
C ALA A 42 -12.42 -5.41 -12.30
N PHE A 43 -11.61 -4.93 -13.24
CA PHE A 43 -11.32 -5.59 -14.49
C PHE A 43 -10.14 -6.56 -14.30
N VAL A 44 -10.47 -7.81 -14.00
CA VAL A 44 -9.50 -8.87 -13.68
C VAL A 44 -9.65 -9.98 -14.73
N ASP A 45 -8.54 -10.45 -15.27
CA ASP A 45 -8.51 -11.50 -16.30
C ASP A 45 -9.43 -11.22 -17.51
N SER A 46 -9.39 -9.98 -18.01
CA SER A 46 -10.17 -9.52 -19.16
C SER A 46 -11.68 -9.46 -18.94
N THR A 47 -12.15 -9.50 -17.69
CA THR A 47 -13.57 -9.40 -17.36
C THR A 47 -13.81 -8.49 -16.17
N TRP A 48 -14.90 -7.72 -16.21
CA TRP A 48 -15.38 -6.99 -15.04
C TRP A 48 -16.02 -7.98 -14.07
N GLN A 49 -15.52 -7.99 -12.84
CA GLN A 49 -15.97 -8.89 -11.78
C GLN A 49 -16.36 -8.07 -10.55
N LYS A 50 -17.34 -8.58 -9.79
CA LYS A 50 -17.77 -8.01 -8.51
C LYS A 50 -16.94 -8.65 -7.40
N PHE A 51 -16.33 -7.84 -6.55
CA PHE A 51 -15.56 -8.31 -5.39
C PHE A 51 -16.18 -7.76 -4.10
N GLU A 52 -16.49 -8.65 -3.17
CA GLU A 52 -16.94 -8.23 -1.84
C GLU A 52 -15.75 -7.77 -1.01
N VAL A 53 -15.86 -6.59 -0.42
CA VAL A 53 -14.81 -6.01 0.41
C VAL A 53 -14.96 -6.54 1.84
N ARG A 54 -13.84 -6.97 2.42
CA ARG A 54 -13.78 -7.66 3.71
C ARG A 54 -12.91 -6.92 4.69
N GLY A 55 -13.33 -6.89 5.96
CA GLY A 55 -12.50 -6.36 7.04
C GLY A 55 -11.40 -7.34 7.42
N LEU A 56 -10.19 -6.87 7.70
CA LEU A 56 -9.08 -7.66 8.23
C LEU A 56 -9.49 -8.34 9.56
N PRO A 57 -9.09 -9.60 9.80
CA PRO A 57 -9.43 -10.29 11.03
C PRO A 57 -8.67 -9.68 12.21
N ARG A 58 -9.27 -9.72 13.41
CA ARG A 58 -8.64 -9.23 14.65
C ARG A 58 -7.23 -9.77 14.86
N LYS A 59 -6.99 -11.05 14.50
CA LYS A 59 -5.66 -11.67 14.61
C LYS A 59 -4.61 -10.94 13.76
N PHE A 60 -4.95 -10.57 12.52
CA PHE A 60 -4.07 -9.76 11.66
C PHE A 60 -3.84 -8.39 12.28
N ILE A 61 -4.93 -7.69 12.65
CA ILE A 61 -4.86 -6.32 13.16
C ILE A 61 -4.00 -6.25 14.43
N ASN A 62 -4.23 -7.16 15.39
CA ASN A 62 -3.47 -7.19 16.64
C ASN A 62 -1.98 -7.45 16.40
N TRP A 63 -1.62 -8.48 15.61
CA TRP A 63 -0.22 -8.74 15.26
C TRP A 63 0.43 -7.53 14.57
N SER A 64 -0.29 -6.93 13.63
CA SER A 64 0.15 -5.78 12.84
C SER A 64 0.39 -4.53 13.70
N ILE A 65 -0.44 -4.32 14.73
CA ILE A 65 -0.28 -3.27 15.73
C ILE A 65 0.89 -3.58 16.66
N GLU A 66 0.91 -4.76 17.28
CA GLU A 66 1.93 -5.18 18.25
C GLU A 66 3.34 -5.02 17.68
N ARG A 67 3.58 -5.55 16.47
CA ARG A 67 4.89 -5.45 15.80
C ARG A 67 5.28 -4.03 15.43
N ARG A 68 4.32 -3.17 15.04
CA ARG A 68 4.60 -1.75 14.78
C ARG A 68 4.94 -0.99 16.06
N ARG A 69 4.26 -1.27 17.16
CA ARG A 69 4.57 -0.67 18.47
C ARG A 69 5.92 -1.12 19.00
N GLU A 70 6.27 -2.39 18.82
CA GLU A 70 7.62 -2.90 19.10
C GLU A 70 8.68 -2.17 18.28
N THR A 71 8.41 -1.95 16.99
CA THR A 71 9.31 -1.18 16.10
C THR A 71 9.47 0.26 16.60
N VAL A 72 8.38 0.92 16.98
CA VAL A 72 8.44 2.27 17.56
C VAL A 72 9.26 2.29 18.84
N LYS A 73 9.10 1.31 19.73
CA LYS A 73 9.88 1.19 20.95
C LYS A 73 11.38 1.04 20.65
N LYS A 74 11.75 0.12 19.75
CA LYS A 74 13.13 -0.09 19.30
C LYS A 74 13.75 1.18 18.73
N LEU A 75 13.02 1.92 17.90
CA LEU A 75 13.49 3.20 17.36
C LEU A 75 13.78 4.24 18.45
N LYS A 76 12.96 4.31 19.52
CA LYS A 76 13.22 5.19 20.67
C LYS A 76 14.48 4.79 21.44
N GLU A 77 14.82 3.51 21.43
CA GLU A 77 16.03 2.94 22.04
C GLU A 77 17.26 3.07 21.13
N GLY A 78 17.12 3.65 19.92
CA GLY A 78 18.19 3.83 18.94
C GLY A 78 18.50 2.57 18.13
N GLU A 79 17.65 1.54 18.21
CA GLU A 79 17.78 0.31 17.45
C GLU A 79 17.22 0.44 16.03
N ARG A 80 17.75 -0.38 15.11
CA ARG A 80 17.25 -0.43 13.74
C ARG A 80 15.97 -1.29 13.67
N PRO A 81 14.99 -0.89 12.85
CA PRO A 81 13.81 -1.70 12.61
C PRO A 81 14.19 -2.99 11.85
N GLU A 82 13.42 -4.04 12.07
CA GLU A 82 13.52 -5.26 11.27
C GLU A 82 12.97 -5.04 9.86
N LEU A 83 13.52 -5.76 8.88
CA LEU A 83 12.94 -5.78 7.53
C LEU A 83 11.65 -6.60 7.47
N ALA A 84 11.56 -7.65 8.28
CA ALA A 84 10.37 -8.48 8.41
C ALA A 84 9.26 -7.76 9.19
N GLY A 85 8.02 -8.23 9.04
CA GLY A 85 6.88 -7.72 9.79
C GLY A 85 5.85 -7.01 8.92
N PRO A 86 4.91 -6.29 9.56
CA PRO A 86 3.69 -5.87 8.90
C PRO A 86 3.84 -4.60 8.04
N HIS A 87 4.97 -3.89 8.14
CA HIS A 87 5.25 -2.73 7.29
C HIS A 87 5.74 -3.16 5.90
N ASN A 88 6.60 -4.17 5.80
CA ASN A 88 7.18 -4.58 4.53
C ASN A 88 6.46 -5.82 4.02
N ALA A 89 5.56 -5.61 3.07
CA ALA A 89 4.79 -6.67 2.46
C ALA A 89 5.34 -7.03 1.08
N ILE A 90 5.34 -8.31 0.73
CA ILE A 90 5.69 -8.77 -0.62
C ILE A 90 4.41 -8.75 -1.45
N VAL A 91 4.35 -7.83 -2.40
CA VAL A 91 3.21 -7.65 -3.31
C VAL A 91 3.50 -8.40 -4.61
N ALA A 92 2.75 -9.47 -4.82
CA ALA A 92 2.73 -10.27 -6.03
C ALA A 92 1.67 -9.72 -6.98
N THR A 93 2.09 -9.40 -8.20
CA THR A 93 1.24 -8.82 -9.25
C THR A 93 1.45 -9.58 -10.55
N TYR A 94 0.45 -9.56 -11.43
CA TYR A 94 0.59 -10.07 -12.78
C TYR A 94 -0.22 -9.21 -13.75
N GLY A 95 0.32 -8.93 -14.91
CA GLY A 95 -0.33 -8.05 -15.87
C GLY A 95 0.30 -8.23 -17.23
N VAL A 96 1.04 -7.22 -17.71
CA VAL A 96 1.81 -7.32 -18.95
C VAL A 96 3.31 -7.45 -18.63
N ARG A 97 4.11 -7.69 -19.65
CA ARG A 97 5.57 -7.69 -19.50
C ARG A 97 6.08 -6.27 -19.71
N ARG A 98 7.07 -5.86 -18.93
CA ARG A 98 7.98 -4.78 -19.35
C ARG A 98 8.83 -5.24 -20.53
N LYS A 99 9.40 -4.29 -21.28
CA LYS A 99 10.22 -4.63 -22.46
C LYS A 99 11.54 -5.32 -22.08
N ASP A 100 11.99 -5.18 -20.84
CA ASP A 100 13.21 -5.80 -20.31
C ASP A 100 13.05 -7.24 -19.79
N THR A 101 11.83 -7.79 -19.74
CA THR A 101 11.56 -9.11 -19.14
C THR A 101 10.69 -10.02 -20.00
N ARG A 102 10.89 -11.33 -19.85
CA ARG A 102 10.03 -12.36 -20.44
C ARG A 102 8.84 -12.73 -19.56
N PHE A 103 8.81 -12.28 -18.30
CA PHE A 103 7.81 -12.65 -17.31
C PHE A 103 6.75 -11.55 -17.15
N ARG A 104 5.49 -11.96 -16.94
CA ARG A 104 4.35 -11.07 -16.65
C ARG A 104 4.14 -10.87 -15.15
N ILE A 105 4.59 -11.84 -14.36
CA ILE A 105 4.50 -11.83 -12.91
C ILE A 105 5.64 -11.00 -12.33
N ASN A 106 5.35 -10.28 -11.24
CA ASN A 106 6.33 -9.52 -10.48
C ASN A 106 6.11 -9.70 -8.98
N ASN A 107 7.18 -9.59 -8.19
CA ASN A 107 7.14 -9.43 -6.75
C ASN A 107 7.92 -8.18 -6.36
N ALA A 108 7.33 -7.31 -5.57
CA ALA A 108 8.00 -6.16 -4.99
C ALA A 108 7.75 -6.08 -3.49
N VAL A 109 8.77 -5.72 -2.73
CA VAL A 109 8.58 -5.36 -1.32
C VAL A 109 8.06 -3.92 -1.26
N LYS A 110 6.92 -3.73 -0.62
CA LYS A 110 6.25 -2.44 -0.50
C LYS A 110 5.97 -2.12 0.96
N GLY A 111 6.14 -0.85 1.32
CA GLY A 111 5.70 -0.31 2.59
C GLY A 111 4.17 -0.28 2.62
N VAL A 112 3.53 -1.02 3.53
CA VAL A 112 2.08 -1.10 3.68
C VAL A 112 1.67 -0.60 5.06
N GLY A 113 0.64 0.24 5.08
CA GLY A 113 0.11 0.89 6.28
C GLY A 113 -1.41 0.84 6.33
N PHE A 114 -1.94 1.19 7.50
CA PHE A 114 -3.36 1.43 7.66
C PHE A 114 -3.73 2.82 7.16
N VAL A 115 -4.98 2.96 6.69
CA VAL A 115 -5.60 4.26 6.41
C VAL A 115 -6.66 4.55 7.47
N PRO A 116 -6.80 5.81 7.94
CA PRO A 116 -7.89 6.18 8.82
C PRO A 116 -9.24 5.93 8.17
N LYS A 117 -10.26 5.69 9.00
CA LYS A 117 -11.66 5.67 8.56
C LYS A 117 -12.03 7.03 7.94
N PRO A 118 -13.02 7.07 7.02
CA PRO A 118 -13.45 8.32 6.39
C PRO A 118 -13.78 9.45 7.37
N ASP A 119 -14.43 9.12 8.49
CA ASP A 119 -14.82 10.06 9.55
C ASP A 119 -13.65 10.50 10.46
N LYS A 120 -12.51 9.80 10.40
CA LYS A 120 -11.29 10.11 11.17
C LYS A 120 -10.19 10.77 10.36
N LEU A 121 -10.29 10.72 9.03
CA LEU A 121 -9.21 11.15 8.14
C LEU A 121 -8.80 12.62 8.33
N ASP A 122 -9.77 13.52 8.47
CA ASP A 122 -9.50 14.96 8.68
C ASP A 122 -8.81 15.23 10.03
N GLU A 123 -9.25 14.55 11.08
CA GLU A 123 -8.68 14.64 12.43
C GLU A 123 -7.20 14.22 12.41
N ILE A 124 -6.90 13.08 11.76
CA ILE A 124 -5.54 12.55 11.68
C ILE A 124 -4.65 13.42 10.79
N LEU A 125 -5.16 13.94 9.67
CA LEU A 125 -4.42 14.87 8.82
C LEU A 125 -4.03 16.14 9.60
N GLN A 126 -4.96 16.71 10.36
CA GLN A 126 -4.66 17.88 11.19
C GLN A 126 -3.61 17.57 12.26
N LEU A 127 -3.71 16.43 12.94
CA LEU A 127 -2.73 15.98 13.92
C LEU A 127 -1.33 15.87 13.30
N LEU A 128 -1.20 15.19 12.16
CA LEU A 128 0.10 14.99 11.50
C LEU A 128 0.70 16.32 11.00
N ARG A 129 -0.11 17.21 10.42
CA ARG A 129 0.35 18.55 9.98
C ARG A 129 0.83 19.39 11.15
N HIS A 130 0.06 19.50 12.23
CA HIS A 130 0.43 20.32 13.39
C HIS A 130 1.62 19.79 14.16
N THR A 131 1.96 18.51 13.99
CA THR A 131 3.06 17.87 14.71
C THR A 131 4.21 17.48 13.79
N MET A 132 4.25 17.99 12.55
CA MET A 132 5.28 17.62 11.58
C MET A 132 6.69 18.08 11.99
N ASP A 133 6.80 19.16 12.76
CA ASP A 133 8.08 19.78 13.14
C ASP A 133 8.48 19.52 14.60
N VAL A 134 7.73 18.69 15.33
CA VAL A 134 8.14 18.26 16.68
C VAL A 134 9.34 17.31 16.60
N ASP A 135 10.04 17.15 17.72
CA ASP A 135 11.19 16.24 17.79
C ASP A 135 10.81 14.78 17.52
N ASN A 136 11.78 13.97 17.10
CA ASN A 136 11.55 12.59 16.70
C ASN A 136 10.97 11.72 17.84
N ALA A 137 11.33 11.97 19.11
CA ALA A 137 10.77 11.19 20.21
C ALA A 137 9.26 11.47 20.33
N ARG A 138 8.87 12.74 20.22
CA ARG A 138 7.46 13.13 20.21
C ARG A 138 6.69 12.61 19.00
N LYS A 139 7.30 12.59 17.81
CA LYS A 139 6.71 11.95 16.62
C LYS A 139 6.41 10.48 16.85
N LEU A 140 7.37 9.75 17.43
CA LEU A 140 7.22 8.33 17.75
C LEU A 140 6.12 8.09 18.81
N ASP A 141 5.96 8.97 19.81
CA ASP A 141 4.81 8.91 20.73
C ASP A 141 3.47 9.08 20.02
N ILE A 142 3.40 10.01 19.06
CA ILE A 142 2.18 10.28 18.30
C ILE A 142 1.83 9.05 17.45
N LEU A 143 2.79 8.50 16.71
CA LEU A 143 2.60 7.27 15.93
C LEU A 143 2.17 6.09 16.81
N ASP A 144 2.79 5.91 17.99
CA ASP A 144 2.36 4.87 18.94
C ASP A 144 0.91 5.06 19.38
N SER A 145 0.49 6.31 19.63
CA SER A 145 -0.88 6.61 20.04
C SER A 145 -1.91 6.28 18.96
N LEU A 146 -1.57 6.41 17.67
CA LEU A 146 -2.42 5.94 16.57
C LEU A 146 -2.61 4.42 16.61
N TYR A 147 -1.55 3.66 16.92
CA TYR A 147 -1.62 2.21 17.03
C TYR A 147 -2.36 1.73 18.29
N VAL A 148 -2.24 2.45 19.41
CA VAL A 148 -3.02 2.18 20.63
C VAL A 148 -4.52 2.30 20.36
N ASN A 149 -4.92 3.28 19.54
CA ASN A 149 -6.32 3.55 19.21
C ASN A 149 -6.72 3.00 17.82
N ALA A 150 -6.00 1.99 17.31
CA ALA A 150 -6.12 1.54 15.93
C ALA A 150 -7.54 1.14 15.50
N TYR A 151 -8.30 0.47 16.36
CA TYR A 151 -9.68 0.05 16.03
C TYR A 151 -10.65 1.22 15.88
N GLU A 152 -10.36 2.36 16.53
CA GLU A 152 -11.15 3.57 16.43
C GLU A 152 -10.75 4.38 15.21
N ILE A 153 -9.45 4.46 14.94
CA ILE A 153 -8.86 5.31 13.91
C ILE A 153 -8.89 4.66 12.53
N PHE A 154 -8.45 3.42 12.42
CA PHE A 154 -8.13 2.81 11.13
C PHE A 154 -9.28 2.01 10.53
N ASP A 155 -9.35 2.07 9.20
CA ASP A 155 -10.24 1.25 8.40
C ASP A 155 -9.69 -0.18 8.32
N THR A 156 -10.54 -1.16 8.56
CA THR A 156 -10.15 -2.57 8.53
C THR A 156 -10.29 -3.19 7.14
N THR A 157 -10.95 -2.52 6.20
CA THR A 157 -11.28 -3.07 4.87
C THR A 157 -10.23 -2.79 3.81
N ARG A 158 -9.24 -1.95 4.12
CA ARG A 158 -8.25 -1.52 3.15
C ARG A 158 -6.93 -1.16 3.81
N LEU A 159 -5.86 -1.31 3.04
CA LEU A 159 -4.51 -0.86 3.39
C LEU A 159 -4.03 0.14 2.35
N VAL A 160 -2.99 0.91 2.68
CA VAL A 160 -2.36 1.86 1.76
C VAL A 160 -0.87 1.61 1.58
N SER A 161 -0.37 1.95 0.41
CA SER A 161 1.05 1.93 0.05
C SER A 161 1.39 3.12 -0.86
N LEU A 162 2.67 3.28 -1.17
CA LEU A 162 3.17 4.27 -2.13
C LEU A 162 3.92 3.57 -3.28
N GLU A 163 3.61 3.99 -4.50
CA GLU A 163 4.40 3.68 -5.68
C GLU A 163 5.45 4.79 -5.87
N LEU A 164 6.63 4.57 -5.30
CA LEU A 164 7.66 5.61 -5.13
C LEU A 164 8.43 5.96 -6.40
N TYR A 165 8.56 4.99 -7.31
CA TYR A 165 9.55 5.06 -8.39
C TYR A 165 8.93 5.26 -9.77
N SER A 166 7.63 5.00 -9.94
CA SER A 166 7.01 5.13 -11.25
C SER A 166 6.83 6.60 -11.64
N THR A 167 7.31 6.94 -12.83
CA THR A 167 7.21 8.24 -13.51
C THR A 167 6.96 7.99 -15.00
N PRO A 168 6.60 9.02 -15.79
CA PRO A 168 6.48 8.88 -17.24
C PRO A 168 7.73 8.31 -17.92
N GLU A 169 8.91 8.56 -17.37
CA GLU A 169 10.19 8.09 -17.92
C GLU A 169 10.55 6.67 -17.46
N PHE A 170 10.03 6.21 -16.33
CA PHE A 170 10.36 4.91 -15.74
C PHE A 170 9.15 4.29 -15.04
N GLU A 171 8.77 3.08 -15.44
CA GLU A 171 7.64 2.38 -14.84
C GLU A 171 8.11 1.16 -14.05
N THR A 172 7.67 1.04 -12.79
CA THR A 172 7.89 -0.22 -12.07
C THR A 172 6.96 -1.29 -12.61
N HIS A 173 7.39 -2.55 -12.55
CA HIS A 173 6.54 -3.65 -13.02
C HIS A 173 5.29 -3.82 -12.15
N THR A 174 5.36 -3.45 -10.86
CA THR A 174 4.17 -3.39 -9.99
C THR A 174 3.16 -2.36 -10.50
N PHE A 175 3.58 -1.13 -10.77
CA PHE A 175 2.71 -0.08 -11.32
C PHE A 175 2.00 -0.53 -12.59
N ILE A 176 2.77 -1.05 -13.56
CA ILE A 176 2.23 -1.52 -14.84
C ILE A 176 1.19 -2.63 -14.62
N ASN A 177 1.51 -3.59 -13.77
CA ASN A 177 0.61 -4.71 -13.53
C ASN A 177 -0.67 -4.24 -12.82
N GLU A 178 -0.56 -3.46 -11.74
CA GLU A 178 -1.73 -3.00 -10.99
C GLU A 178 -2.63 -2.09 -11.84
N MET A 179 -2.08 -1.22 -12.70
CA MET A 179 -2.86 -0.40 -13.63
C MET A 179 -3.75 -1.23 -14.57
N LEU A 180 -3.27 -2.41 -14.99
CA LEU A 180 -3.89 -3.21 -16.05
C LEU A 180 -4.65 -4.45 -15.56
N ASN A 181 -4.22 -4.99 -14.43
CA ASN A 181 -4.89 -6.04 -13.70
C ASN A 181 -4.70 -5.76 -12.20
N PRO A 182 -5.72 -5.21 -11.53
CA PRO A 182 -5.59 -4.76 -10.17
C PRO A 182 -5.60 -5.91 -9.15
N ALA A 183 -5.78 -7.17 -9.57
CA ALA A 183 -5.74 -8.30 -8.66
C ALA A 183 -4.30 -8.58 -8.19
N CYS A 184 -4.08 -8.51 -6.88
CA CYS A 184 -2.78 -8.74 -6.27
C CYS A 184 -2.88 -9.72 -5.09
N ALA A 185 -1.77 -10.39 -4.81
CA ALA A 185 -1.59 -11.10 -3.54
C ALA A 185 -0.50 -10.41 -2.72
N ILE A 186 -0.74 -10.25 -1.42
CA ILE A 186 0.21 -9.64 -0.50
C ILE A 186 0.57 -10.67 0.56
N VAL A 187 1.86 -10.93 0.75
CA VAL A 187 2.35 -11.83 1.81
C VAL A 187 3.23 -11.06 2.79
N PHE A 188 3.02 -11.31 4.08
CA PHE A 188 3.88 -10.78 5.14
C PHE A 188 4.81 -11.89 5.65
N LEU A 189 6.11 -11.66 5.49
CA LEU A 189 7.14 -12.57 5.99
C LEU A 189 7.41 -12.27 7.47
N ASP A 190 6.64 -12.89 8.36
CA ASP A 190 6.79 -12.83 9.82
C ASP A 190 6.08 -14.03 10.49
N ILE A 191 6.11 -14.14 11.81
CA ILE A 191 5.31 -15.09 12.59
C ILE A 191 4.37 -14.33 13.56
N PRO A 192 3.04 -14.50 13.45
CA PRO A 192 2.30 -15.20 12.39
C PRO A 192 2.53 -14.60 10.99
N SER A 193 2.31 -15.41 9.95
CA SER A 193 2.35 -14.96 8.56
C SER A 193 0.94 -14.90 8.00
N PHE A 194 0.66 -13.87 7.21
CA PHE A 194 -0.63 -13.66 6.57
C PHE A 194 -0.46 -13.45 5.08
N GLU A 195 -1.48 -13.86 4.34
CA GLU A 195 -1.65 -13.54 2.94
C GLU A 195 -2.99 -12.85 2.72
N LEU A 196 -2.98 -11.79 1.91
CA LEU A 196 -4.17 -11.06 1.50
C LEU A 196 -4.34 -11.21 0.00
N LYS A 197 -5.58 -11.45 -0.45
CA LYS A 197 -5.97 -11.19 -1.84
C LYS A 197 -6.67 -9.85 -1.87
N VAL A 198 -6.20 -8.96 -2.74
CA VAL A 198 -6.61 -7.56 -2.76
C VAL A 198 -6.86 -7.09 -4.19
N ILE A 199 -7.64 -6.02 -4.30
CA ILE A 199 -7.72 -5.19 -5.51
C ILE A 199 -6.94 -3.90 -5.24
N ALA A 200 -5.93 -3.63 -6.06
CA ALA A 200 -5.09 -2.43 -6.01
C ALA A 200 -5.75 -1.27 -6.79
N HIS A 201 -5.91 -0.13 -6.11
CA HIS A 201 -6.44 1.11 -6.69
C HIS A 201 -5.39 2.23 -6.61
N LEU A 202 -4.89 2.68 -7.77
CA LEU A 202 -3.84 3.69 -7.89
C LEU A 202 -4.41 5.09 -8.01
N LEU A 203 -3.91 5.99 -7.18
CA LEU A 203 -4.33 7.38 -7.07
C LEU A 203 -3.11 8.28 -7.29
N HIS A 204 -3.01 8.89 -8.47
CA HIS A 204 -1.96 9.86 -8.76
C HIS A 204 -2.27 11.20 -8.06
N PRO A 205 -1.32 11.85 -7.37
CA PRO A 205 -1.59 13.11 -6.66
C PRO A 205 -2.11 14.24 -7.54
N ASP A 206 -1.68 14.26 -8.81
CA ASP A 206 -2.09 15.28 -9.79
C ASP A 206 -3.30 14.87 -10.65
N ASP A 207 -3.94 13.73 -10.37
CA ASP A 207 -5.14 13.30 -11.10
C ASP A 207 -6.35 14.22 -10.76
N PRO A 208 -6.90 14.97 -11.74
CA PRO A 208 -8.01 15.88 -11.49
C PRO A 208 -9.32 15.15 -11.20
N GLU A 209 -9.45 13.87 -11.58
CA GLU A 209 -10.67 13.08 -11.45
C GLU A 209 -10.84 12.44 -10.07
N LEU A 210 -9.83 12.54 -9.19
CA LEU A 210 -9.94 12.04 -7.82
C LEU A 210 -11.17 12.62 -7.12
N THR A 211 -11.82 11.81 -6.30
CA THR A 211 -12.85 12.27 -5.37
C THR A 211 -12.24 13.05 -4.20
N PRO A 212 -13.03 13.82 -3.45
CA PRO A 212 -12.55 14.47 -2.23
C PRO A 212 -11.96 13.50 -1.20
N TYR A 213 -12.49 12.28 -1.11
CA TYR A 213 -11.97 11.24 -0.23
C TYR A 213 -10.61 10.73 -0.72
N GLU A 214 -10.48 10.39 -2.00
CA GLU A 214 -9.22 9.90 -2.58
C GLU A 214 -8.09 10.92 -2.45
N ARG A 215 -8.36 12.21 -2.68
CA ARG A 215 -7.38 13.28 -2.44
C ARG A 215 -6.85 13.28 -1.01
N LYS A 216 -7.73 13.10 -0.02
CA LYS A 216 -7.32 13.03 1.39
C LYS A 216 -6.54 11.75 1.71
N VAL A 217 -6.85 10.62 1.07
CA VAL A 217 -6.08 9.38 1.23
C VAL A 217 -4.68 9.53 0.63
N VAL A 218 -4.57 10.15 -0.55
CA VAL A 218 -3.27 10.47 -1.17
C VAL A 218 -2.45 11.37 -0.26
N GLU A 219 -3.08 12.42 0.27
CA GLU A 219 -2.41 13.33 1.20
C GLU A 219 -1.95 12.59 2.46
N TYR A 220 -2.84 11.84 3.12
CA TYR A 220 -2.52 11.11 4.34
C TYR A 220 -1.34 10.15 4.14
N THR A 221 -1.35 9.39 3.04
CA THR A 221 -0.33 8.37 2.78
C THR A 221 1.04 9.01 2.54
N ASN A 222 1.09 10.12 1.79
CA ASN A 222 2.31 10.90 1.59
C ASN A 222 2.78 11.62 2.87
N LEU A 223 1.82 12.13 3.65
CA LEU A 223 2.09 12.86 4.89
C LEU A 223 2.66 11.94 5.95
N VAL A 224 2.08 10.76 6.18
CA VAL A 224 2.60 9.80 7.18
C VAL A 224 3.96 9.24 6.77
N HIS A 225 4.20 9.05 5.48
CA HIS A 225 5.52 8.68 4.96
C HIS A 225 6.55 9.78 5.25
N SER A 226 6.21 11.05 4.94
CA SER A 226 7.08 12.19 5.23
C SER A 226 7.26 12.44 6.73
N TYR A 227 6.23 12.15 7.52
CA TYR A 227 6.26 12.27 8.99
C TYR A 227 7.34 11.37 9.58
N PHE A 228 7.51 10.16 9.02
CA PHE A 228 8.50 9.19 9.47
C PHE A 228 9.89 9.37 8.83
N HIS A 229 9.97 9.66 7.53
CA HIS A 229 11.24 9.70 6.78
C HIS A 229 11.81 11.11 6.55
N GLY A 230 11.06 12.16 6.89
CA GLY A 230 11.38 13.55 6.53
C GLY A 230 10.71 13.98 5.23
N ARG A 231 10.87 15.27 4.90
CA ARG A 231 10.18 15.89 3.76
C ARG A 231 10.73 15.39 2.42
N PHE A 232 9.82 15.09 1.49
CA PHE A 232 10.13 14.82 0.09
C PHE A 232 9.73 16.00 -0.80
N GLU A 233 10.37 16.14 -1.95
CA GLU A 233 10.09 17.23 -2.91
C GLU A 233 8.82 17.01 -3.74
N LYS A 234 8.36 15.76 -3.82
CA LYS A 234 7.16 15.36 -4.56
C LYS A 234 6.24 14.49 -3.71
N ASN A 235 4.97 14.47 -4.09
CA ASN A 235 4.05 13.42 -3.66
C ASN A 235 4.18 12.21 -4.58
N PHE A 236 3.95 11.04 -4.02
CA PHE A 236 3.98 9.75 -4.70
C PHE A 236 2.55 9.26 -4.97
N ILE A 237 2.42 8.43 -6.01
CA ILE A 237 1.18 7.72 -6.30
C ILE A 237 0.82 6.86 -5.09
N THR A 238 -0.41 6.98 -4.62
CA THR A 238 -0.93 6.17 -3.52
C THR A 238 -1.64 4.95 -4.07
N VAL A 239 -1.41 3.80 -3.46
CA VAL A 239 -2.12 2.55 -3.77
C VAL A 239 -3.03 2.21 -2.60
N ILE A 240 -4.33 2.09 -2.83
CA ILE A 240 -5.28 1.49 -1.89
C ILE A 240 -5.40 0.01 -2.22
N TYR A 241 -5.13 -0.86 -1.26
CA TYR A 241 -5.39 -2.29 -1.36
C TYR A 241 -6.70 -2.63 -0.66
N TYR A 242 -7.78 -2.80 -1.44
CA TYR A 242 -9.06 -3.27 -0.91
C TYR A 242 -8.98 -4.76 -0.60
N VAL A 243 -9.26 -5.14 0.65
CA VAL A 243 -9.14 -6.51 1.12
C VAL A 243 -10.32 -7.32 0.63
N ILE A 244 -10.06 -8.40 -0.11
CA ILE A 244 -11.09 -9.32 -0.61
C ILE A 244 -11.05 -10.62 0.18
N GLU A 245 -9.86 -11.16 0.40
CA GLU A 245 -9.67 -12.44 1.09
C GLU A 245 -8.46 -12.37 2.01
N VAL A 246 -8.53 -13.09 3.13
CA VAL A 246 -7.43 -13.16 4.11
C VAL A 246 -7.15 -14.62 4.43
N TYR A 247 -5.87 -14.97 4.44
CA TYR A 247 -5.36 -16.30 4.68
C TYR A 247 -4.34 -16.26 5.83
N ASP A 248 -4.42 -17.26 6.71
CA ASP A 248 -3.34 -17.55 7.66
C ASP A 248 -2.31 -18.42 6.93
N ASN A 249 -1.13 -17.86 6.70
CA ASN A 249 0.03 -18.49 6.06
C ASN A 249 1.11 -18.88 7.08
N THR A 250 0.81 -18.83 8.39
CA THR A 250 1.77 -19.16 9.45
C THR A 250 2.28 -20.60 9.28
N PRO A 251 3.59 -20.82 9.11
CA PRO A 251 4.17 -22.14 9.03
C PRO A 251 3.81 -23.02 10.26
N GLY A 252 3.49 -24.28 10.02
CA GLY A 252 3.19 -25.25 11.09
C GLY A 252 1.70 -25.44 11.38
N ARG A 253 1.35 -25.71 12.63
CA ARG A 253 -0.04 -26.03 13.02
C ARG A 253 -0.88 -24.76 13.12
N GLY A 254 -1.80 -24.57 12.18
CA GLY A 254 -2.86 -23.55 12.24
C GLY A 254 -2.95 -22.63 11.03
N GLY A 255 -1.85 -22.42 10.29
CA GLY A 255 -1.77 -21.42 9.20
C GLY A 255 -1.39 -21.98 7.84
N ARG A 256 -1.86 -23.17 7.45
CA ARG A 256 -1.48 -23.84 6.19
C ARG A 256 -2.15 -23.22 4.94
N GLY A 257 -2.15 -21.89 4.82
CA GLY A 257 -2.93 -21.18 3.80
C GLY A 257 -4.43 -21.34 4.00
N VAL A 258 -4.87 -21.35 5.26
CA VAL A 258 -6.29 -21.49 5.58
C VAL A 258 -6.94 -20.12 5.45
N ARG A 259 -8.00 -20.04 4.65
CA ARG A 259 -8.80 -18.82 4.50
C ARG A 259 -9.47 -18.49 5.84
N LEU A 260 -9.19 -17.29 6.34
CA LEU A 260 -9.77 -16.73 7.56
C LEU A 260 -11.09 -16.02 7.30
N ILE A 261 -11.24 -15.44 6.10
CA ILE A 261 -12.43 -14.67 5.72
C ILE A 261 -12.91 -15.11 4.32
N PRO A 262 -14.11 -15.70 4.21
CA PRO A 262 -14.73 -16.07 2.94
C PRO A 262 -15.25 -14.86 2.17
#